data_AF-A0A6L7YJW7-F1
#
_entry.id   AF-A0A6L7YJW7-F1
#
_cell.length_a   1.000
_cell.length_b   1.000
_cell.length_c   1.000
_cell.angle_alpha   90.00
_cell.angle_beta   90.00
_cell.angle_gamma   90.00
#
_symmetry.space_group_name_H-M   'P 1'
#
loop_
_entity.id
_entity.type
_entity.pdbx_description
1 polymer ?
#
loop_
_entity_poly.entity_id
_entity_poly.type
_entity_poly.pdbx_seq_one_letter_code
_entity_poly.pdbx_strand_id
1 'polypeptide(L)'
;MVSRQDVELMAHLMRRAGFGASRNEIEERLAKGYEETVEELLYPVDTQRLGDDVIRRYHVDIHESRLPEPPATEWLYRMVTSSSPLEEKIALFWHGIFASSFSKTQQARSLAVQIDMFRRFGLGRFDTLLLEISRDPVMIMWLDNQDNHNGAINENFGRELIELFSMGIGNYTEDDIKQCARAFTGWTVGNAEYMAARAMKASIWPYGAIAWHFDYRDYDHDPGEKEFLGESGTFNGEDVIEIIARQPATARFIARHMYDFFVADEAPVPQWPYTAPLDPDAIETLAGVYVDSGHDIRSMLRVLFNSDFFKEAQFARVKCPAEFVAGTMRLGGGVTEPSLDMKEANAVIGYMGQSLLAPPSVEGWHEGTEWINSGALVERVNFAAKQFNDVEKPGVKQIIDRLTNENGSSFTPEELVDGCLDLMGPLTKVEESTRNALVSHVSKKGDVSVRPRTAGGESDSRVAELLGLIAATKEFHRA
;
A
#
# COMPACT_ATOMS: atom_id res chain seq x y z
N MET A 1 4.55 10.69 32.10
CA MET A 1 5.74 9.93 31.67
C MET A 1 5.22 8.96 30.63
N VAL A 2 5.68 9.05 29.39
CA VAL A 2 5.18 8.20 28.30
C VAL A 2 5.50 6.74 28.64
N SER A 3 4.51 5.85 28.61
CA SER A 3 4.76 4.45 28.92
C SER A 3 5.38 3.75 27.71
N ARG A 4 6.19 2.71 27.94
CA ARG A 4 6.75 1.87 26.87
C ARG A 4 5.65 1.29 25.98
N GLN A 5 4.51 0.91 26.57
CA GLN A 5 3.35 0.39 25.84
C GLN A 5 2.77 1.42 24.86
N ASP A 6 2.71 2.70 25.24
CA ASP A 6 2.22 3.75 24.34
C ASP A 6 3.13 3.89 23.11
N VAL A 7 4.45 3.82 23.30
CA VAL A 7 5.44 3.87 22.21
C VAL A 7 5.28 2.69 21.27
N GLU A 8 5.13 1.48 21.81
CA GLU A 8 4.93 0.26 21.03
C GLU A 8 3.63 0.32 20.20
N LEU A 9 2.56 0.82 20.81
CA LEU A 9 1.26 0.94 20.14
C LEU A 9 1.27 2.02 19.04
N MET A 10 1.87 3.18 19.31
CA MET A 10 2.03 4.23 18.30
C MET A 10 2.93 3.76 17.14
N ALA A 11 4.00 3.03 17.44
CA ALA A 11 4.85 2.43 16.41
C ALA A 11 4.07 1.43 15.54
N HIS A 12 3.21 0.61 16.14
CA HIS A 12 2.33 -0.29 15.39
C HIS A 12 1.37 0.48 14.50
N LEU A 13 0.69 1.52 15.00
CA LEU A 13 -0.16 2.38 14.19
C LEU A 13 0.62 2.95 12.99
N MET A 14 1.80 3.53 13.20
CA MET A 14 2.60 4.11 12.12
C MET A 14 3.12 3.08 11.11
N ARG A 15 3.33 1.82 11.50
CA ARG A 15 3.64 0.73 10.57
C ARG A 15 2.45 0.31 9.72
N ARG A 16 1.21 0.46 10.21
CA ARG A 16 -0.01 0.00 9.51
C ARG A 16 -0.73 1.09 8.74
N ALA A 17 -0.85 2.28 9.32
CA ALA A 17 -1.45 3.47 8.71
C ALA A 17 -0.43 4.32 7.93
N GLY A 18 0.84 3.93 7.93
CA GLY A 18 1.89 4.55 7.14
C GLY A 18 2.95 3.54 6.71
N PHE A 19 4.19 4.01 6.58
CA PHE A 19 5.35 3.19 6.23
C PHE A 19 6.33 3.09 7.39
N GLY A 20 5.85 3.17 8.63
CA GLY A 20 6.69 3.29 9.83
C GLY A 20 7.13 4.74 10.09
N ALA A 21 7.76 4.92 11.24
CA ALA A 21 8.19 6.21 11.76
C ALA A 21 9.48 6.06 12.58
N SER A 22 10.31 7.09 12.56
CA SER A 22 11.46 7.23 13.44
C SER A 22 11.01 7.41 14.90
N ARG A 23 11.95 7.22 15.84
CA ARG A 23 11.67 7.45 17.26
C ARG A 23 11.20 8.89 17.55
N ASN A 24 11.77 9.88 16.87
CA ASN A 24 11.36 11.29 17.00
C ASN A 24 9.89 11.47 16.61
N GLU A 25 9.51 10.98 15.42
CA GLU A 25 8.13 11.08 14.92
C GLU A 25 7.14 10.34 15.84
N ILE A 26 7.53 9.19 16.40
CA ILE A 26 6.71 8.46 17.38
C ILE A 26 6.49 9.31 18.64
N GLU A 27 7.54 9.88 19.22
CA GLU A 27 7.45 10.71 20.43
C GLU A 27 6.64 12.00 20.18
N GLU A 28 6.78 12.63 19.00
CA GLU A 28 5.99 13.79 18.58
C GLU A 28 4.50 13.47 18.48
N ARG A 29 4.14 12.30 17.91
CA ARG A 29 2.74 11.86 17.81
C ARG A 29 2.16 11.46 19.17
N LEU A 30 2.96 10.81 20.02
CA LEU A 30 2.56 10.50 21.40
C LEU A 30 2.25 11.74 22.21
N ALA A 31 2.95 12.85 21.97
CA ALA A 31 2.65 14.11 22.62
C ALA A 31 1.27 14.67 22.25
N LYS A 32 0.71 14.31 21.07
CA LYS A 32 -0.66 14.65 20.66
C LYS A 32 -1.70 13.70 21.25
N GLY A 33 -1.35 12.42 21.36
CA GLY A 33 -2.26 11.34 21.78
C GLY A 33 -2.58 10.39 20.63
N TYR A 34 -2.97 9.16 20.98
CA TYR A 34 -3.22 8.09 20.00
C TYR A 34 -4.42 8.41 19.11
N GLU A 35 -5.56 8.71 19.72
CA GLU A 35 -6.83 8.97 19.02
C GLU A 35 -6.72 10.21 18.12
N GLU A 36 -6.08 11.28 18.61
CA GLU A 36 -5.83 12.49 17.80
C GLU A 36 -4.90 12.19 16.62
N THR A 37 -3.90 11.34 16.82
CA THR A 37 -3.02 10.89 15.74
C THR A 37 -3.79 10.07 14.69
N VAL A 38 -4.74 9.23 15.11
CA VAL A 38 -5.62 8.50 14.18
C VAL A 38 -6.46 9.48 13.37
N GLU A 39 -7.10 10.47 14.00
CA GLU A 39 -7.88 11.47 13.26
C GLU A 39 -7.01 12.28 12.28
N GLU A 40 -5.82 12.71 12.68
CA GLU A 40 -4.89 13.41 11.77
C GLU A 40 -4.55 12.56 10.54
N LEU A 41 -4.32 11.26 10.71
CA LEU A 41 -4.04 10.35 9.59
C LEU A 41 -5.24 10.20 8.65
N LEU A 42 -6.47 10.19 9.17
CA LEU A 42 -7.72 10.03 8.42
C LEU A 42 -8.11 11.27 7.59
N TYR A 43 -7.52 12.42 7.88
CA TYR A 43 -7.70 13.67 7.14
C TYR A 43 -6.33 14.16 6.62
N PRO A 44 -5.77 13.46 5.62
CA PRO A 44 -4.43 13.76 5.12
C PRO A 44 -4.36 15.20 4.60
N VAL A 45 -3.36 15.94 5.10
CA VAL A 45 -2.98 17.25 4.60
C VAL A 45 -1.48 17.21 4.39
N ASP A 46 -1.05 17.03 3.14
CA ASP A 46 0.37 16.92 2.86
C ASP A 46 1.03 18.30 2.89
N THR A 47 1.76 18.56 3.98
CA THR A 47 2.48 19.82 4.20
C THR A 47 3.96 19.71 3.85
N GLN A 48 4.48 18.49 3.76
CA GLN A 48 5.90 18.22 3.50
C GLN A 48 6.03 16.99 2.62
N ARG A 49 6.48 17.21 1.38
CA ARG A 49 6.96 16.18 0.47
C ARG A 49 7.99 16.77 -0.49
N LEU A 50 8.80 15.92 -1.09
CA LEU A 50 9.69 16.36 -2.16
C LEU A 50 8.84 16.79 -3.37
N GLY A 51 9.11 17.97 -3.90
CA GLY A 51 8.30 18.56 -4.97
C GLY A 51 8.34 17.73 -6.25
N ASP A 52 7.16 17.47 -6.85
CA ASP A 52 7.03 16.74 -8.12
C ASP A 52 7.88 17.39 -9.22
N ASP A 53 8.01 18.72 -9.21
CA ASP A 53 8.82 19.47 -10.18
C ASP A 53 10.33 19.25 -9.99
N VAL A 54 10.80 19.08 -8.75
CA VAL A 54 12.20 18.76 -8.46
C VAL A 54 12.50 17.33 -8.91
N ILE A 55 11.62 16.39 -8.60
CA ILE A 55 11.71 14.98 -9.02
C ILE A 55 11.75 14.87 -10.54
N ARG A 56 10.80 15.48 -11.24
CA ARG A 56 10.67 15.40 -12.71
C ARG A 56 11.78 16.13 -13.47
N ARG A 57 12.42 17.14 -12.88
CA ARG A 57 13.60 17.79 -13.48
C ARG A 57 14.82 16.87 -13.47
N TYR A 58 14.97 16.04 -12.43
CA TYR A 58 16.05 15.06 -12.33
C TYR A 58 15.73 13.80 -13.15
N HIS A 59 14.52 13.27 -12.99
CA HIS A 59 14.02 12.08 -13.69
C HIS A 59 13.04 12.48 -14.80
N VAL A 60 13.59 12.90 -15.94
CA VAL A 60 12.78 13.38 -17.08
C VAL A 60 11.82 12.34 -17.64
N ASP A 61 12.14 11.05 -17.47
CA ASP A 61 11.34 9.91 -17.89
C ASP A 61 10.07 9.71 -17.06
N ILE A 62 10.02 10.24 -15.83
CA ILE A 62 8.80 10.29 -15.02
C ILE A 62 7.74 11.14 -15.71
N HIS A 63 8.13 12.32 -16.21
CA HIS A 63 7.20 13.17 -16.94
C HIS A 63 6.70 12.48 -18.21
N GLU A 64 7.58 11.77 -18.94
CA GLU A 64 7.18 11.02 -20.13
C GLU A 64 6.19 9.90 -19.79
N SER A 65 6.44 9.15 -18.71
CA SER A 65 5.61 8.02 -18.24
C SER A 65 5.34 6.99 -19.34
N ARG A 66 6.39 6.60 -20.07
CA ARG A 66 6.33 5.61 -21.15
C ARG A 66 6.31 4.17 -20.65
N LEU A 67 7.11 3.92 -19.61
CA LEU A 67 7.24 2.63 -18.94
C LEU A 67 6.61 2.76 -17.55
N PRO A 68 6.26 1.65 -16.87
CA PRO A 68 5.66 1.70 -15.54
C PRO A 68 6.67 2.07 -14.45
N GLU A 69 7.97 1.81 -14.66
CA GLU A 69 9.02 2.06 -13.65
C GLU A 69 9.12 3.54 -13.24
N PRO A 70 9.15 4.54 -14.14
CA PRO A 70 9.23 5.93 -13.74
C PRO A 70 8.06 6.43 -12.86
N PRO A 71 6.77 6.27 -13.22
CA PRO A 71 5.67 6.67 -12.33
C PRO A 71 5.61 5.83 -11.03
N ALA A 72 6.04 4.56 -11.04
CA ALA A 72 6.21 3.77 -9.82
C ALA A 72 7.30 4.36 -8.90
N THR A 73 8.42 4.81 -9.47
CA THR A 73 9.49 5.52 -8.75
C THR A 73 8.99 6.86 -8.20
N GLU A 74 8.18 7.62 -8.94
CA GLU A 74 7.51 8.83 -8.44
C GLU A 74 6.60 8.53 -7.25
N TRP A 75 5.86 7.42 -7.31
CA TRP A 75 5.03 6.98 -6.21
C TRP A 75 5.86 6.60 -4.98
N LEU A 76 6.99 5.90 -5.15
CA LEU A 76 7.89 5.56 -4.05
C LEU A 76 8.46 6.82 -3.37
N TYR A 77 8.80 7.88 -4.13
CA TYR A 77 9.15 9.17 -3.53
C TYR A 77 8.06 9.69 -2.60
N ARG A 78 6.78 9.59 -2.99
CA ARG A 78 5.66 10.01 -2.14
C ARG A 78 5.53 9.14 -0.89
N MET A 79 5.61 7.82 -1.03
CA MET A 79 5.57 6.89 0.12
C MET A 79 6.69 7.18 1.14
N VAL A 80 7.88 7.57 0.67
CA VAL A 80 9.02 7.86 1.55
C VAL A 80 8.97 9.27 2.13
N THR A 81 8.58 10.29 1.35
CA THR A 81 8.78 11.70 1.71
C THR A 81 7.52 12.42 2.19
N SER A 82 6.33 11.89 1.94
CA SER A 82 5.07 12.56 2.31
C SER A 82 4.86 12.59 3.83
N SER A 83 4.29 13.69 4.29
CA SER A 83 3.76 13.86 5.65
C SER A 83 2.38 13.25 5.86
N SER A 84 1.73 12.79 4.77
CA SER A 84 0.41 12.16 4.75
C SER A 84 0.48 10.70 4.31
N PRO A 85 1.13 9.82 5.09
CA PRO A 85 1.43 8.46 4.63
C PRO A 85 0.18 7.58 4.46
N LEU A 86 -0.93 7.89 5.15
CA LEU A 86 -2.18 7.13 4.99
C LEU A 86 -2.78 7.29 3.58
N GLU A 87 -2.65 8.46 2.95
CA GLU A 87 -3.14 8.69 1.58
C GLU A 87 -2.47 7.72 0.59
N GLU A 88 -1.15 7.56 0.70
CA GLU A 88 -0.39 6.63 -0.13
C GLU A 88 -0.64 5.15 0.24
N LYS A 89 -0.88 4.87 1.53
CA LYS A 89 -1.27 3.53 1.99
C LYS A 89 -2.63 3.10 1.47
N ILE A 90 -3.59 4.02 1.41
CA ILE A 90 -4.91 3.78 0.83
C ILE A 90 -4.81 3.60 -0.69
N ALA A 91 -3.99 4.41 -1.36
CA ALA A 91 -3.75 4.20 -2.78
C ALA A 91 -3.13 2.81 -3.06
N LEU A 92 -2.19 2.35 -2.22
CA LEU A 92 -1.58 1.03 -2.35
C LEU A 92 -2.58 -0.10 -2.07
N PHE A 93 -3.43 0.06 -1.06
CA PHE A 93 -4.52 -0.87 -0.74
C PHE A 93 -5.46 -1.06 -1.94
N TRP A 94 -5.98 0.03 -2.49
CA TRP A 94 -6.91 -0.03 -3.62
C TRP A 94 -6.25 -0.52 -4.91
N HIS A 95 -4.98 -0.18 -5.15
CA HIS A 95 -4.21 -0.73 -6.28
C HIS A 95 -4.01 -2.24 -6.18
N GLY A 96 -3.99 -2.79 -4.96
CA GLY A 96 -3.95 -4.23 -4.71
C GLY A 96 -5.28 -4.95 -5.03
N ILE A 97 -6.41 -4.29 -4.79
CA ILE A 97 -7.76 -4.86 -5.03
C ILE A 97 -8.22 -4.64 -6.47
N PHE A 98 -8.21 -3.39 -6.93
CA PHE A 98 -8.62 -3.01 -8.28
C PHE A 98 -7.45 -3.16 -9.25
N ALA A 99 -6.95 -4.39 -9.37
CA ALA A 99 -5.73 -4.68 -10.12
C ALA A 99 -5.90 -4.32 -11.60
N SER A 100 -5.05 -3.42 -12.09
CA SER A 100 -4.91 -3.06 -13.51
C SER A 100 -3.43 -3.04 -13.87
N SER A 101 -3.04 -3.75 -14.93
CA SER A 101 -1.63 -3.97 -15.24
C SER A 101 -1.17 -3.27 -16.52
N PHE A 102 0.04 -2.67 -16.45
CA PHE A 102 0.75 -2.16 -17.63
C PHE A 102 0.97 -3.26 -18.68
N SER A 103 1.06 -4.53 -18.29
CA SER A 103 1.33 -5.64 -19.21
C SER A 103 0.32 -5.77 -20.35
N LYS A 104 -0.97 -5.50 -20.08
CA LYS A 104 -2.05 -5.46 -21.07
C LYS A 104 -2.27 -4.06 -21.63
N THR A 105 -2.31 -3.04 -20.77
CA THR A 105 -2.76 -1.70 -21.18
C THR A 105 -1.67 -0.88 -21.87
N GLN A 106 -0.40 -1.11 -21.51
CA GLN A 106 0.77 -0.37 -22.00
C GLN A 106 0.63 1.17 -21.86
N GLN A 107 -0.11 1.64 -20.85
CA GLN A 107 -0.38 3.06 -20.60
C GLN A 107 0.01 3.47 -19.17
N ALA A 108 1.31 3.62 -18.93
CA ALA A 108 1.82 3.97 -17.60
C ALA A 108 1.33 5.34 -17.10
N ARG A 109 1.14 6.32 -18.00
CA ARG A 109 0.55 7.62 -17.63
C ARG A 109 -0.90 7.49 -17.15
N SER A 110 -1.73 6.69 -17.82
CA SER A 110 -3.12 6.48 -17.39
C SER A 110 -3.18 5.72 -16.06
N LEU A 111 -2.29 4.74 -15.86
CA LEU A 111 -2.13 4.06 -14.57
C LEU A 111 -1.74 5.03 -13.44
N ALA A 112 -0.84 5.98 -13.69
CA ALA A 112 -0.51 7.02 -12.70
C ALA A 112 -1.75 7.88 -12.34
N VAL A 113 -2.60 8.22 -13.31
CA VAL A 113 -3.88 8.91 -13.09
C VAL A 113 -4.84 8.06 -12.25
N GLN A 114 -4.86 6.75 -12.45
CA GLN A 114 -5.64 5.81 -11.64
C GLN A 114 -5.14 5.80 -10.18
N ILE A 115 -3.83 5.83 -9.93
CA ILE A 115 -3.29 5.98 -8.57
C ILE A 115 -3.71 7.32 -7.95
N ASP A 116 -3.69 8.42 -8.70
CA ASP A 116 -4.20 9.71 -8.24
C ASP A 116 -5.72 9.68 -7.96
N MET A 117 -6.49 8.85 -8.66
CA MET A 117 -7.90 8.60 -8.36
C MET A 117 -8.03 7.90 -6.99
N PHE A 118 -7.25 6.86 -6.73
CA PHE A 118 -7.26 6.18 -5.42
C PHE A 118 -6.89 7.11 -4.26
N ARG A 119 -5.97 8.06 -4.45
CA ARG A 119 -5.68 9.10 -3.44
C ARG A 119 -6.90 9.98 -3.17
N ARG A 120 -7.56 10.45 -4.23
CA ARG A 120 -8.70 11.39 -4.15
C ARG A 120 -9.95 10.78 -3.53
N PHE A 121 -10.27 9.53 -3.89
CA PHE A 121 -11.54 8.90 -3.55
C PHE A 121 -11.41 7.74 -2.56
N GLY A 122 -10.20 7.23 -2.31
CA GLY A 122 -10.00 6.00 -1.54
C GLY A 122 -10.34 6.08 -0.05
N LEU A 123 -10.39 7.28 0.53
CA LEU A 123 -10.88 7.54 1.89
C LEU A 123 -12.34 8.01 1.91
N GLY A 124 -13.00 8.10 0.75
CA GLY A 124 -14.38 8.55 0.63
C GLY A 124 -15.38 7.41 0.76
N ARG A 125 -16.53 7.58 0.10
CA ARG A 125 -17.53 6.53 0.00
C ARG A 125 -17.15 5.49 -1.04
N PHE A 126 -17.37 4.22 -0.73
CA PHE A 126 -17.04 3.11 -1.63
C PHE A 126 -17.82 3.15 -2.95
N ASP A 127 -19.10 3.55 -2.92
CA ASP A 127 -19.91 3.69 -4.15
C ASP A 127 -19.31 4.71 -5.13
N THR A 128 -18.77 5.82 -4.61
CA THR A 128 -18.07 6.83 -5.40
C THR A 128 -16.77 6.28 -5.96
N LEU A 129 -15.98 5.58 -5.14
CA LEU A 129 -14.75 4.94 -5.60
C LEU A 129 -15.03 3.89 -6.69
N LEU A 130 -16.04 3.04 -6.49
CA LEU A 130 -16.45 2.00 -7.42
C LEU A 130 -16.94 2.60 -8.75
N LEU A 131 -17.65 3.73 -8.71
CA LEU A 131 -18.01 4.52 -9.89
C LEU A 131 -16.78 5.06 -10.63
N GLU A 132 -15.86 5.70 -9.91
CA GLU A 132 -14.69 6.32 -10.52
C GLU A 132 -13.75 5.28 -11.15
N ILE A 133 -13.54 4.12 -10.50
CA ILE A 133 -12.76 3.03 -11.11
C ILE A 133 -13.50 2.37 -12.28
N SER A 134 -14.83 2.32 -12.27
CA SER A 134 -15.61 1.80 -13.41
C SER A 134 -15.57 2.73 -14.62
N ARG A 135 -15.39 4.03 -14.40
CA ARG A 135 -15.14 5.02 -15.47
C ARG A 135 -13.67 5.10 -15.87
N ASP A 136 -12.77 4.51 -15.10
CA ASP A 136 -11.35 4.59 -15.37
C ASP A 136 -10.99 3.88 -16.69
N PRO A 137 -10.37 4.58 -17.66
CA PRO A 137 -10.07 4.00 -18.97
C PRO A 137 -9.07 2.84 -18.92
N VAL A 138 -8.21 2.77 -17.90
CA VAL A 138 -7.30 1.62 -17.73
C VAL A 138 -8.13 0.41 -17.35
N MET A 139 -9.08 0.54 -16.42
CA MET A 139 -9.96 -0.56 -16.01
C MET A 139 -10.88 -1.03 -17.15
N ILE A 140 -11.47 -0.08 -17.90
CA ILE A 140 -12.27 -0.39 -19.10
C ILE A 140 -11.47 -1.27 -20.07
N MET A 141 -10.23 -0.89 -20.37
CA MET A 141 -9.35 -1.64 -21.27
C MET A 141 -8.81 -2.93 -20.63
N TRP A 142 -8.59 -2.94 -19.32
CA TRP A 142 -8.08 -4.09 -18.59
C TRP A 142 -9.09 -5.24 -18.59
N LEU A 143 -10.38 -4.93 -18.53
CA LEU A 143 -11.47 -5.91 -18.48
C LEU A 143 -12.31 -5.98 -19.77
N ASP A 144 -11.79 -5.42 -20.85
CA ASP A 144 -12.39 -5.52 -22.20
C ASP A 144 -13.80 -4.91 -22.32
N ASN A 145 -14.14 -3.92 -21.49
CA ASN A 145 -15.43 -3.23 -21.58
C ASN A 145 -15.52 -2.33 -22.83
N GLN A 146 -14.40 -1.98 -23.47
CA GLN A 146 -14.43 -1.31 -24.77
C GLN A 146 -15.12 -2.13 -25.86
N ASP A 147 -15.17 -3.47 -25.70
CA ASP A 147 -15.79 -4.42 -26.62
C ASP A 147 -17.21 -4.84 -26.15
N ASN A 148 -17.75 -4.18 -25.12
CA ASN A 148 -19.07 -4.46 -24.56
C ASN A 148 -20.13 -3.55 -25.21
N HIS A 149 -20.90 -4.12 -26.14
CA HIS A 149 -21.82 -3.37 -26.99
C HIS A 149 -23.27 -3.83 -26.82
N ASN A 150 -24.22 -2.95 -27.14
CA ASN A 150 -25.62 -3.34 -27.23
C ASN A 150 -25.81 -4.45 -28.27
N GLY A 151 -26.42 -5.57 -27.86
CA GLY A 151 -26.63 -6.76 -28.68
C GLY A 151 -25.43 -7.72 -28.77
N ALA A 152 -24.28 -7.37 -28.20
CA ALA A 152 -23.09 -8.22 -28.11
C ALA A 152 -22.34 -7.93 -26.79
N ILE A 153 -22.91 -8.39 -25.68
CA ILE A 153 -22.36 -8.11 -24.35
C ILE A 153 -21.04 -8.85 -24.12
N ASN A 154 -20.13 -8.21 -23.40
CA ASN A 154 -18.93 -8.82 -22.85
C ASN A 154 -19.07 -8.89 -21.32
N GLU A 155 -19.16 -10.11 -20.79
CA GLU A 155 -19.40 -10.36 -19.37
C GLU A 155 -18.19 -10.07 -18.46
N ASN A 156 -16.99 -9.92 -19.03
CA ASN A 156 -15.75 -9.88 -18.25
C ASN A 156 -15.76 -8.77 -17.19
N PHE A 157 -15.98 -7.51 -17.59
CA PHE A 157 -16.06 -6.40 -16.62
C PHE A 157 -17.16 -6.61 -15.57
N GLY A 158 -18.37 -7.00 -16.00
CA GLY A 158 -19.49 -7.21 -15.08
C GLY A 158 -19.25 -8.33 -14.07
N ARG A 159 -18.56 -9.40 -14.48
CA ARG A 159 -18.13 -10.52 -13.63
C ARG A 159 -17.11 -10.07 -12.59
N GLU A 160 -16.01 -9.46 -13.02
CA GLU A 160 -14.94 -9.07 -12.09
C GLU A 160 -15.40 -8.00 -11.11
N LEU A 161 -16.27 -7.08 -11.54
CA LEU A 161 -16.84 -6.05 -10.68
C LEU A 161 -17.57 -6.67 -9.47
N ILE A 162 -18.37 -7.71 -9.69
CA ILE A 162 -19.13 -8.36 -8.60
C ILE A 162 -18.30 -9.44 -7.89
N GLU A 163 -17.46 -10.17 -8.61
CA GLU A 163 -16.71 -11.30 -8.09
C GLU A 163 -15.47 -10.89 -7.31
N LEU A 164 -14.56 -10.11 -7.92
CA LEU A 164 -13.25 -9.81 -7.35
C LEU A 164 -13.16 -8.41 -6.72
N PHE A 165 -14.06 -7.50 -7.08
CA PHE A 165 -13.93 -6.10 -6.70
C PHE A 165 -14.95 -5.63 -5.67
N SER A 166 -16.01 -6.41 -5.40
CA SER A 166 -17.06 -5.95 -4.49
C SER A 166 -17.71 -7.01 -3.62
N MET A 167 -18.21 -8.14 -4.13
CA MET A 167 -19.04 -9.06 -3.33
C MET A 167 -18.39 -10.40 -3.02
N GLY A 168 -17.41 -10.84 -3.79
CA GLY A 168 -16.86 -12.19 -3.65
C GLY A 168 -17.77 -13.26 -4.25
N ILE A 169 -17.17 -14.40 -4.61
CA ILE A 169 -17.85 -15.57 -5.17
C ILE A 169 -18.96 -16.06 -4.23
N GLY A 170 -20.12 -16.39 -4.81
CA GLY A 170 -21.24 -17.03 -4.11
C GLY A 170 -22.37 -16.08 -3.68
N ASN A 171 -22.25 -14.78 -3.99
CA ASN A 171 -23.22 -13.74 -3.60
C ASN A 171 -24.08 -13.22 -4.77
N TYR A 172 -23.97 -13.82 -5.95
CA TYR A 172 -24.67 -13.43 -7.18
C TYR A 172 -24.94 -14.66 -8.05
N THR A 173 -25.80 -14.50 -9.05
CA THR A 173 -26.12 -15.52 -10.05
C THR A 173 -25.42 -15.26 -11.39
N GLU A 174 -25.42 -16.25 -12.28
CA GLU A 174 -24.95 -16.05 -13.66
C GLU A 174 -25.80 -15.00 -14.42
N ASP A 175 -27.08 -14.87 -14.08
CA ASP A 175 -27.91 -13.84 -14.70
C ASP A 175 -27.48 -12.44 -14.24
N ASP A 176 -27.16 -12.26 -12.96
CA ASP A 176 -26.65 -10.98 -12.44
C ASP A 176 -25.39 -10.52 -13.18
N ILE A 177 -24.49 -11.45 -13.57
CA ILE A 177 -23.32 -11.14 -14.40
C ILE A 177 -23.75 -10.55 -15.74
N LYS A 178 -24.72 -11.17 -16.40
CA LYS A 178 -25.24 -10.73 -17.70
C LYS A 178 -25.93 -9.38 -17.60
N GLN A 179 -26.75 -9.16 -16.57
CA GLN A 179 -27.44 -7.89 -16.36
C GLN A 179 -26.46 -6.77 -16.00
N CYS A 180 -25.44 -7.06 -15.20
CA CYS A 180 -24.35 -6.13 -14.92
C CYS A 180 -23.61 -5.76 -16.22
N ALA A 181 -23.24 -6.75 -17.04
CA ALA A 181 -22.58 -6.50 -18.32
C ALA A 181 -23.46 -5.64 -19.26
N ARG A 182 -24.76 -5.92 -19.35
CA ARG A 182 -25.71 -5.10 -20.11
C ARG A 182 -25.73 -3.64 -19.62
N ALA A 183 -25.65 -3.41 -18.31
CA ALA A 183 -25.66 -2.07 -17.73
C ALA A 183 -24.41 -1.25 -18.09
N PHE A 184 -23.26 -1.88 -18.32
CA PHE A 184 -22.00 -1.22 -18.70
C PHE A 184 -21.78 -1.05 -20.22
N THR A 185 -22.75 -1.45 -21.05
CA THR A 185 -22.70 -1.16 -22.49
C THR A 185 -22.66 0.35 -22.74
N GLY A 186 -21.87 0.77 -23.73
CA GLY A 186 -21.65 2.19 -24.06
C GLY A 186 -20.59 2.91 -23.23
N TRP A 187 -20.07 2.32 -22.16
CA TRP A 187 -18.95 2.88 -21.38
C TRP A 187 -17.61 2.55 -22.05
N THR A 188 -16.85 3.55 -22.48
CA THR A 188 -15.66 3.30 -23.32
C THR A 188 -14.56 4.37 -23.16
N VAL A 189 -13.50 4.24 -23.94
CA VAL A 189 -12.37 5.19 -23.99
C VAL A 189 -12.62 6.24 -25.07
N GLY A 190 -12.68 7.51 -24.68
CA GLY A 190 -13.08 8.62 -25.57
C GLY A 190 -12.03 9.07 -26.58
N ASN A 191 -10.74 8.86 -26.31
CA ASN A 191 -9.64 9.27 -27.19
C ASN A 191 -8.92 8.12 -27.89
N ALA A 192 -9.51 6.92 -27.95
CA ALA A 192 -8.89 5.75 -28.56
C ALA A 192 -8.49 6.02 -30.04
N GLU A 193 -9.39 6.61 -30.83
CA GLU A 193 -9.15 6.93 -32.24
C GLU A 193 -8.02 7.96 -32.45
N TYR A 194 -8.01 9.02 -31.63
CA TYR A 194 -6.96 10.03 -31.68
C TYR A 194 -5.60 9.45 -31.30
N MET A 195 -5.57 8.57 -30.29
CA MET A 195 -4.34 7.89 -29.87
C MET A 195 -3.85 6.92 -30.95
N ALA A 196 -4.73 6.17 -31.60
CA ALA A 196 -4.38 5.35 -32.75
C ALA A 196 -3.77 6.18 -33.90
N ALA A 197 -4.37 7.34 -34.21
CA ALA A 197 -3.84 8.25 -35.23
C ALA A 197 -2.46 8.81 -34.86
N ARG A 198 -2.21 9.16 -33.58
CA ARG A 198 -0.88 9.60 -33.11
C ARG A 198 0.15 8.48 -33.19
N ALA A 199 -0.22 7.25 -32.83
CA ALA A 199 0.63 6.08 -32.91
C ALA A 199 1.08 5.81 -34.36
N MET A 200 0.13 5.83 -35.30
CA MET A 200 0.42 5.64 -36.74
C MET A 200 1.40 6.68 -37.30
N LYS A 201 1.36 7.92 -36.80
CA LYS A 201 2.21 9.02 -37.28
C LYS A 201 3.55 9.13 -36.54
N ALA A 202 3.93 8.13 -35.72
CA ALA A 202 5.08 8.18 -34.81
C ALA A 202 5.11 9.45 -33.91
N SER A 203 3.96 10.12 -33.75
CA SER A 203 3.83 11.45 -33.15
C SER A 203 3.61 11.38 -31.63
N ILE A 204 3.67 10.18 -31.06
CA ILE A 204 3.77 9.96 -29.60
C ILE A 204 5.15 10.42 -29.10
N TRP A 205 6.16 10.42 -29.98
CA TRP A 205 7.52 10.86 -29.67
C TRP A 205 7.75 12.31 -30.12
N PRO A 206 8.42 13.17 -29.33
CA PRO A 206 9.06 12.96 -28.02
C PRO A 206 8.19 13.31 -26.79
N TYR A 207 6.92 13.69 -26.98
CA TYR A 207 6.09 14.32 -25.93
C TYR A 207 5.24 13.34 -25.10
N GLY A 208 5.44 12.03 -25.27
CA GLY A 208 4.80 10.97 -24.49
C GLY A 208 3.35 10.66 -24.88
N ALA A 209 2.81 9.61 -24.26
CA ALA A 209 1.40 9.25 -24.36
C ALA A 209 0.53 10.32 -23.66
N ILE A 210 -0.64 10.61 -24.22
CA ILE A 210 -1.67 11.37 -23.51
C ILE A 210 -2.48 10.36 -22.70
N ALA A 211 -2.86 10.73 -21.48
CA ALA A 211 -3.72 9.88 -20.65
C ALA A 211 -5.03 9.60 -21.39
N TRP A 212 -5.52 8.37 -21.27
CA TRP A 212 -6.86 8.03 -21.73
C TRP A 212 -7.90 8.77 -20.90
N HIS A 213 -9.07 9.04 -21.50
CA HIS A 213 -10.22 9.58 -20.78
C HIS A 213 -11.47 8.77 -21.08
N PHE A 214 -12.39 8.80 -20.13
CA PHE A 214 -13.70 8.17 -20.24
C PHE A 214 -14.56 8.83 -21.33
N ASP A 215 -15.46 8.06 -21.91
CA ASP A 215 -16.58 8.53 -22.72
C ASP A 215 -17.78 7.59 -22.57
N TYR A 216 -18.98 8.12 -22.70
CA TYR A 216 -20.22 7.36 -22.66
C TYR A 216 -21.01 7.53 -23.96
N ARG A 217 -21.26 6.42 -24.64
CA ARG A 217 -21.95 6.35 -25.93
C ARG A 217 -23.38 5.85 -25.72
N ASP A 218 -24.30 6.78 -25.52
CA ASP A 218 -25.74 6.50 -25.32
C ASP A 218 -26.33 5.57 -26.40
N TYR A 219 -25.95 5.76 -27.66
CA TYR A 219 -26.44 4.93 -28.77
C TYR A 219 -25.98 3.46 -28.73
N ASP A 220 -24.93 3.15 -27.96
CA ASP A 220 -24.32 1.83 -27.81
C ASP A 220 -24.69 1.17 -26.47
N HIS A 221 -25.46 1.88 -25.63
CA HIS A 221 -26.03 1.34 -24.41
C HIS A 221 -27.26 0.48 -24.71
N ASP A 222 -27.48 -0.58 -23.93
CA ASP A 222 -28.70 -1.38 -23.92
C ASP A 222 -29.73 -0.74 -22.96
N PRO A 223 -30.78 -0.08 -23.48
CA PRO A 223 -31.78 0.60 -22.66
C PRO A 223 -32.85 -0.36 -22.12
N GLY A 224 -32.75 -1.66 -22.41
CA GLY A 224 -33.72 -2.65 -21.98
C GLY A 224 -33.79 -2.77 -20.46
N GLU A 225 -34.95 -3.24 -19.97
CA GLU A 225 -35.16 -3.59 -18.57
C GLU A 225 -34.20 -4.73 -18.16
N LYS A 226 -33.69 -4.62 -16.93
CA LYS A 226 -32.72 -5.51 -16.30
C LYS A 226 -33.23 -5.88 -14.92
N GLU A 227 -33.06 -7.13 -14.51
CA GLU A 227 -33.33 -7.61 -13.15
C GLU A 227 -31.99 -7.95 -12.50
N PHE A 228 -31.50 -7.10 -11.61
CA PHE A 228 -30.16 -7.23 -11.05
C PHE A 228 -30.23 -7.23 -9.52
N LEU A 229 -29.72 -8.30 -8.90
CA LEU A 229 -29.70 -8.49 -7.44
C LEU A 229 -31.05 -8.26 -6.75
N GLY A 230 -32.14 -8.69 -7.43
CA GLY A 230 -33.51 -8.59 -6.95
C GLY A 230 -34.20 -7.23 -7.18
N GLU A 231 -33.53 -6.29 -7.85
CA GLU A 231 -34.11 -5.01 -8.27
C GLU A 231 -34.37 -5.01 -9.78
N SER A 232 -35.42 -4.33 -10.25
CA SER A 232 -35.76 -4.24 -11.68
C SER A 232 -35.80 -2.79 -12.15
N GLY A 233 -35.24 -2.53 -13.33
CA GLY A 233 -35.24 -1.20 -13.93
C GLY A 233 -34.45 -1.12 -15.23
N THR A 234 -34.49 0.04 -15.89
CA THR A 234 -33.64 0.34 -17.04
C THR A 234 -32.27 0.83 -16.57
N PHE A 235 -31.52 -0.05 -15.93
CA PHE A 235 -30.27 0.31 -15.25
C PHE A 235 -29.12 0.63 -16.21
N ASN A 236 -28.33 1.63 -15.86
CA ASN A 236 -27.02 1.94 -16.40
C ASN A 236 -25.93 1.56 -15.37
N GLY A 237 -24.65 1.68 -15.74
CA GLY A 237 -23.50 1.36 -14.89
C GLY A 237 -23.53 2.03 -13.51
N GLU A 238 -24.02 3.26 -13.42
CA GLU A 238 -24.18 4.00 -12.16
C GLU A 238 -25.19 3.33 -11.21
N ASP A 239 -26.33 2.89 -11.74
CA ASP A 239 -27.39 2.26 -10.95
C ASP A 239 -26.94 0.92 -10.38
N VAL A 240 -26.28 0.08 -11.20
CA VAL A 240 -25.78 -1.22 -10.74
C VAL A 240 -24.67 -1.09 -9.69
N ILE A 241 -23.83 -0.04 -9.78
CA ILE A 241 -22.83 0.27 -8.76
C ILE A 241 -23.49 0.63 -7.43
N GLU A 242 -24.56 1.41 -7.46
CA GLU A 242 -25.31 1.74 -6.26
C GLU A 242 -25.96 0.49 -5.63
N ILE A 243 -26.55 -0.38 -6.46
CA ILE A 243 -27.15 -1.65 -6.01
C ILE A 243 -26.09 -2.55 -5.37
N ILE A 244 -24.92 -2.70 -6.00
CA ILE A 244 -23.78 -3.49 -5.47
C ILE A 244 -23.34 -2.91 -4.12
N ALA A 245 -23.10 -1.61 -4.04
CA ALA A 245 -22.55 -0.99 -2.84
C ALA A 245 -23.45 -1.17 -1.60
N ARG A 246 -24.77 -1.32 -1.79
CA ARG A 246 -25.75 -1.56 -0.72
C ARG A 246 -25.78 -3.01 -0.22
N GLN A 247 -25.17 -3.96 -0.94
CA GLN A 247 -25.25 -5.36 -0.57
C GLN A 247 -24.47 -5.65 0.73
N PRO A 248 -25.04 -6.42 1.67
CA PRO A 248 -24.32 -6.86 2.86
C PRO A 248 -23.06 -7.69 2.54
N ALA A 249 -23.05 -8.39 1.40
CA ALA A 249 -21.87 -9.09 0.91
C ALA A 249 -20.71 -8.12 0.64
N THR A 250 -20.99 -6.95 0.06
CA THR A 250 -19.97 -5.92 -0.20
C THR A 250 -19.37 -5.37 1.08
N ALA A 251 -20.20 -5.09 2.08
CA ALA A 251 -19.72 -4.62 3.38
C ALA A 251 -18.70 -5.60 4.00
N ARG A 252 -19.01 -6.91 3.96
CA ARG A 252 -18.12 -7.98 4.48
C ARG A 252 -16.86 -8.16 3.64
N PHE A 253 -17.00 -8.10 2.32
CA PHE A 253 -15.89 -8.25 1.39
C PHE A 253 -14.83 -7.15 1.62
N ILE A 254 -15.27 -5.89 1.68
CA ILE A 254 -14.38 -4.76 1.95
C ILE A 254 -13.82 -4.82 3.38
N ALA A 255 -14.63 -5.18 4.37
CA ALA A 255 -14.16 -5.36 5.75
C ALA A 255 -13.04 -6.41 5.85
N ARG A 256 -13.16 -7.55 5.15
CA ARG A 256 -12.13 -8.60 5.16
C ARG A 256 -10.85 -8.15 4.47
N HIS A 257 -10.94 -7.44 3.35
CA HIS A 257 -9.77 -6.81 2.72
C HIS A 257 -9.07 -5.80 3.64
N MET A 258 -9.84 -4.95 4.32
CA MET A 258 -9.27 -4.00 5.29
C MET A 258 -8.59 -4.70 6.46
N TYR A 259 -9.18 -5.80 6.95
CA TYR A 259 -8.57 -6.61 8.00
C TYR A 259 -7.25 -7.23 7.54
N ASP A 260 -7.23 -7.86 6.35
CA ASP A 260 -6.03 -8.44 5.75
C ASP A 260 -4.89 -7.41 5.62
N PHE A 261 -5.21 -6.25 5.06
CA PHE A 261 -4.21 -5.23 4.78
C PHE A 261 -3.77 -4.42 6.02
N PHE A 262 -4.65 -4.12 6.97
CA PHE A 262 -4.36 -3.25 8.12
C PHE A 262 -4.18 -3.98 9.47
N VAL A 263 -4.68 -5.20 9.63
CA VAL A 263 -4.64 -5.94 10.90
C VAL A 263 -3.70 -7.16 10.82
N ALA A 264 -4.10 -8.23 10.14
CA ALA A 264 -3.38 -9.52 10.15
C ALA A 264 -3.58 -10.28 8.84
N ASP A 265 -2.59 -11.11 8.45
CA ASP A 265 -2.65 -11.90 7.21
C ASP A 265 -3.89 -12.82 7.18
N GLU A 266 -4.71 -12.69 6.14
CA GLU A 266 -5.85 -13.57 5.84
C GLU A 266 -5.46 -14.66 4.82
N ALA A 267 -6.38 -15.62 4.62
CA ALA A 267 -6.25 -16.54 3.48
C ALA A 267 -6.33 -15.74 2.16
N PRO A 268 -5.71 -16.20 1.06
CA PRO A 268 -5.85 -15.56 -0.25
C PRO A 268 -7.32 -15.45 -0.69
N VAL A 269 -7.68 -14.37 -1.40
CA VAL A 269 -9.06 -14.07 -1.82
C VAL A 269 -9.79 -15.24 -2.48
N PRO A 270 -9.17 -16.03 -3.39
CA PRO A 270 -9.84 -17.18 -4.00
C PRO A 270 -10.27 -18.28 -3.02
N GLN A 271 -9.71 -18.29 -1.81
CA GLN A 271 -10.03 -19.24 -0.75
C GLN A 271 -11.15 -18.75 0.19
N TRP A 272 -11.54 -17.48 0.12
CA TRP A 272 -12.54 -16.90 1.02
C TRP A 272 -13.90 -17.61 1.02
N PRO A 273 -14.40 -18.18 -0.10
CA PRO A 273 -15.63 -18.97 -0.08
C PRO A 273 -15.53 -20.27 0.73
N TYR A 274 -14.31 -20.73 0.99
CA TYR A 274 -14.03 -22.02 1.63
C TYR A 274 -13.34 -21.88 2.99
N THR A 275 -12.87 -20.68 3.32
CA THR A 275 -12.12 -20.39 4.55
C THR A 275 -12.74 -19.19 5.25
N ALA A 276 -13.26 -19.43 6.45
CA ALA A 276 -13.81 -18.40 7.31
C ALA A 276 -12.74 -17.34 7.66
N PRO A 277 -13.13 -16.08 7.89
CA PRO A 277 -12.20 -15.06 8.36
C PRO A 277 -11.58 -15.45 9.70
N LEU A 278 -10.36 -14.97 9.94
CA LEU A 278 -9.60 -15.22 11.17
C LEU A 278 -10.33 -14.65 12.40
N ASP A 279 -10.94 -13.48 12.25
CA ASP A 279 -11.76 -12.82 13.27
C ASP A 279 -13.12 -12.39 12.68
N PRO A 280 -14.13 -13.28 12.72
CA PRO A 280 -15.46 -12.97 12.19
C PRO A 280 -16.13 -11.77 12.88
N ASP A 281 -15.87 -11.55 14.17
CA ASP A 281 -16.49 -10.46 14.94
C ASP A 281 -15.92 -9.10 14.52
N ALA A 282 -14.61 -9.03 14.23
CA ALA A 282 -13.99 -7.85 13.63
C ALA A 282 -14.57 -7.54 12.23
N ILE A 283 -14.77 -8.56 11.39
CA ILE A 283 -15.37 -8.37 10.06
C ILE A 283 -16.79 -7.84 10.16
N GLU A 284 -17.65 -8.41 11.01
CA GLU A 284 -19.03 -7.93 11.17
C GLU A 284 -19.07 -6.53 11.80
N THR A 285 -18.15 -6.20 12.72
CA THR A 285 -18.03 -4.85 13.28
C THR A 285 -17.75 -3.83 12.19
N LEU A 286 -16.75 -4.08 11.34
CA LEU A 286 -16.39 -3.19 10.24
C LEU A 286 -17.50 -3.13 9.17
N ALA A 287 -18.12 -4.27 8.84
CA ALA A 287 -19.25 -4.32 7.91
C ALA A 287 -20.46 -3.52 8.41
N GLY A 288 -20.74 -3.55 9.72
CA GLY A 288 -21.77 -2.70 10.34
C GLY A 288 -21.48 -1.22 10.14
N VAL A 289 -20.23 -0.79 10.40
CA VAL A 289 -19.79 0.60 10.19
C VAL A 289 -19.91 1.01 8.72
N TYR A 290 -19.57 0.13 7.79
CA TYR A 290 -19.76 0.38 6.36
C TYR A 290 -21.22 0.71 6.05
N VAL A 291 -22.18 -0.07 6.56
CA VAL A 291 -23.61 0.18 6.31
C VAL A 291 -24.08 1.46 7.02
N ASP A 292 -23.78 1.61 8.31
CA ASP A 292 -24.29 2.71 9.14
C ASP A 292 -23.75 4.09 8.72
N SER A 293 -22.53 4.14 8.19
CA SER A 293 -21.90 5.37 7.70
C SER A 293 -22.27 5.73 6.26
N GLY A 294 -23.06 4.89 5.58
CA GLY A 294 -23.34 5.06 4.16
C GLY A 294 -22.10 4.81 3.30
N HIS A 295 -21.40 3.71 3.55
CA HIS A 295 -20.26 3.19 2.78
C HIS A 295 -18.97 4.02 2.91
N ASP A 296 -18.79 4.77 4.00
CA ASP A 296 -17.61 5.65 4.19
C ASP A 296 -16.38 4.88 4.71
N ILE A 297 -15.35 4.77 3.87
CA ILE A 297 -14.11 4.04 4.17
C ILE A 297 -13.35 4.71 5.31
N ARG A 298 -13.39 6.04 5.41
CA ARG A 298 -12.75 6.77 6.52
C ARG A 298 -13.35 6.34 7.86
N SER A 299 -14.67 6.21 7.94
CA SER A 299 -15.36 5.77 9.15
C SER A 299 -15.00 4.34 9.54
N MET A 300 -14.86 3.43 8.57
CA MET A 300 -14.36 2.07 8.83
C MET A 300 -12.93 2.08 9.38
N LEU A 301 -12.01 2.84 8.77
CA LEU A 301 -10.62 2.94 9.22
C LEU A 301 -10.50 3.55 10.63
N ARG A 302 -11.36 4.52 10.96
CA ARG A 302 -11.44 5.09 12.32
C ARG A 302 -11.75 4.02 13.36
N VAL A 303 -12.75 3.18 13.09
CA VAL A 303 -13.11 2.09 14.00
C VAL A 303 -12.03 1.03 14.03
N LEU A 304 -11.47 0.66 12.87
CA LEU A 304 -10.38 -0.29 12.74
C LEU A 304 -9.19 0.12 13.61
N PHE A 305 -8.63 1.32 13.43
CA PHE A 305 -7.43 1.75 14.14
C PHE A 305 -7.65 1.97 15.65
N ASN A 306 -8.89 2.21 16.09
CA ASN A 306 -9.18 2.37 17.52
C ASN A 306 -9.60 1.08 18.24
N SER A 307 -9.86 0.00 17.48
CA SER A 307 -10.32 -1.29 18.01
C SER A 307 -9.24 -2.07 18.78
N ASP A 308 -9.69 -2.95 19.67
CA ASP A 308 -8.78 -3.84 20.41
C ASP A 308 -8.13 -4.88 19.48
N PHE A 309 -8.88 -5.44 18.51
CA PHE A 309 -8.33 -6.40 17.55
C PHE A 309 -7.18 -5.81 16.72
N PHE A 310 -7.21 -4.51 16.40
CA PHE A 310 -6.07 -3.84 15.77
C PHE A 310 -4.92 -3.65 16.74
N LYS A 311 -5.19 -3.09 17.93
CA LYS A 311 -4.16 -2.77 18.93
C LYS A 311 -3.38 -4.02 19.41
N GLU A 312 -4.03 -5.18 19.40
CA GLU A 312 -3.45 -6.47 19.80
C GLU A 312 -2.67 -7.19 18.67
N ALA A 313 -2.95 -6.85 17.40
CA ALA A 313 -2.39 -7.49 16.20
C ALA A 313 -0.94 -7.07 15.84
N GLN A 314 -0.15 -6.66 16.82
CA GLN A 314 1.25 -6.27 16.60
C GLN A 314 2.07 -7.43 16.00
N PHE A 315 2.71 -7.17 14.85
CA PHE A 315 3.54 -8.12 14.09
C PHE A 315 2.76 -9.31 13.52
N ALA A 316 1.44 -9.19 13.37
CA ALA A 316 0.59 -10.25 12.83
C ALA A 316 0.64 -10.37 11.30
N ARG A 317 1.13 -9.35 10.59
CA ARG A 317 1.20 -9.32 9.11
C ARG A 317 2.65 -9.26 8.61
N VAL A 318 2.93 -9.90 7.48
CA VAL A 318 4.16 -9.67 6.72
C VAL A 318 4.04 -8.37 5.93
N LYS A 319 5.04 -7.48 6.01
CA LYS A 319 5.08 -6.25 5.19
C LYS A 319 5.13 -6.62 3.71
N CYS A 320 4.32 -6.01 2.84
CA CYS A 320 4.52 -6.19 1.41
C CYS A 320 5.82 -5.48 0.97
N PRO A 321 6.43 -5.85 -0.18
CA PRO A 321 7.69 -5.28 -0.63
C PRO A 321 7.76 -3.75 -0.66
N ALA A 322 6.70 -3.08 -1.12
CA ALA A 322 6.63 -1.61 -1.19
C ALA A 322 6.69 -0.99 0.21
N GLU A 323 5.98 -1.57 1.18
CA GLU A 323 6.03 -1.13 2.57
C GLU A 323 7.39 -1.36 3.21
N PHE A 324 7.99 -2.51 2.94
CA PHE A 324 9.31 -2.85 3.46
C PHE A 324 10.38 -1.87 2.95
N VAL A 325 10.40 -1.60 1.65
CA VAL A 325 11.36 -0.68 1.03
C VAL A 325 11.13 0.75 1.51
N ALA A 326 9.90 1.26 1.42
CA ALA A 326 9.58 2.62 1.84
C ALA A 326 9.89 2.84 3.33
N GLY A 327 9.52 1.89 4.20
CA GLY A 327 9.76 2.02 5.62
C GLY A 327 11.22 1.89 6.02
N THR A 328 12.00 1.04 5.34
CA THR A 328 13.45 0.96 5.55
C THR A 328 14.13 2.28 5.15
N MET A 329 13.74 2.88 4.03
CA MET A 329 14.27 4.18 3.61
C MET A 329 13.89 5.31 4.57
N ARG A 330 12.65 5.33 5.07
CA ARG A 330 12.22 6.31 6.09
C ARG A 330 13.02 6.17 7.38
N LEU A 331 13.16 4.96 7.91
CA LEU A 331 13.94 4.71 9.13
C LEU A 331 15.43 5.01 8.93
N GLY A 332 15.95 4.85 7.71
CA GLY A 332 17.29 5.28 7.31
C GLY A 332 17.49 6.80 7.24
N GLY A 333 16.45 7.61 7.47
CA GLY A 333 16.52 9.07 7.50
C GLY A 333 15.79 9.77 6.35
N GLY A 334 15.01 9.04 5.55
CA GLY A 334 14.22 9.58 4.46
C GLY A 334 15.06 10.02 3.26
N VAL A 335 14.44 10.78 2.37
CA VAL A 335 15.04 11.27 1.11
C VAL A 335 14.76 12.76 0.99
N THR A 336 15.81 13.57 0.88
CA THR A 336 15.72 15.03 0.79
C THR A 336 15.93 15.57 -0.62
N GLU A 337 16.53 14.77 -1.51
CA GLU A 337 16.86 15.15 -2.89
C GLU A 337 16.60 13.96 -3.83
N PRO A 338 16.23 14.20 -5.09
CA PRO A 338 16.10 13.12 -6.07
C PRO A 338 17.46 12.45 -6.34
N SER A 339 17.46 11.13 -6.42
CA SER A 339 18.65 10.33 -6.75
C SER A 339 18.30 9.13 -7.63
N LEU A 340 19.33 8.52 -8.23
CA LEU A 340 19.20 7.24 -8.94
C LEU A 340 18.90 6.07 -8.00
N ASP A 341 19.27 6.17 -6.72
CA ASP A 341 18.98 5.13 -5.72
C ASP A 341 17.48 4.85 -5.60
N MET A 342 16.62 5.83 -5.90
CA MET A 342 15.17 5.61 -5.87
C MET A 342 14.70 4.65 -6.98
N LYS A 343 15.33 4.69 -8.16
CA LYS A 343 15.04 3.73 -9.23
C LYS A 343 15.50 2.33 -8.85
N GLU A 344 16.68 2.22 -8.22
CA GLU A 344 17.16 0.95 -7.69
C GLU A 344 16.23 0.40 -6.60
N ALA A 345 15.78 1.26 -5.68
CA ALA A 345 14.84 0.88 -4.63
C ALA A 345 13.51 0.39 -5.22
N ASN A 346 12.97 1.06 -6.23
CA ASN A 346 11.77 0.62 -6.94
C ASN A 346 11.99 -0.72 -7.66
N ALA A 347 13.13 -0.93 -8.31
CA ALA A 347 13.46 -2.20 -8.94
C ALA A 347 13.49 -3.36 -7.92
N VAL A 348 14.03 -3.11 -6.73
CA VAL A 348 14.07 -4.08 -5.63
C VAL A 348 12.66 -4.49 -5.16
N ILE A 349 11.68 -3.57 -5.16
CA ILE A 349 10.27 -3.91 -4.89
C ILE A 349 9.78 -4.95 -5.92
N GLY A 350 10.08 -4.73 -7.20
CA GLY A 350 9.75 -5.66 -8.28
C GLY A 350 10.45 -7.02 -8.15
N TYR A 351 11.73 -7.06 -7.75
CA TYR A 351 12.48 -8.30 -7.52
C TYR A 351 11.91 -9.15 -6.38
N MET A 352 11.22 -8.52 -5.42
CA MET A 352 10.48 -9.21 -4.36
C MET A 352 9.06 -9.63 -4.77
N GLY A 353 8.64 -9.36 -6.02
CA GLY A 353 7.36 -9.80 -6.58
C GLY A 353 6.26 -8.74 -6.66
N GLN A 354 6.50 -7.49 -6.23
CA GLN A 354 5.49 -6.42 -6.22
C GLN A 354 5.83 -5.27 -7.18
N SER A 355 5.87 -5.55 -8.48
CA SER A 355 6.07 -4.51 -9.49
C SER A 355 4.89 -3.51 -9.53
N LEU A 356 5.05 -2.34 -8.90
CA LEU A 356 4.01 -1.31 -8.88
C LEU A 356 3.53 -0.95 -10.31
N LEU A 357 2.23 -0.68 -10.45
CA LEU A 357 1.53 -0.49 -11.75
C LEU A 357 1.51 -1.72 -12.68
N ALA A 358 2.00 -2.87 -12.21
CA ALA A 358 2.01 -4.11 -12.96
C ALA A 358 1.66 -5.33 -12.07
N PRO A 359 0.44 -5.36 -11.46
CA PRO A 359 -0.06 -6.57 -10.82
C PRO A 359 -0.04 -7.76 -11.80
N PRO A 360 0.19 -8.99 -11.29
CA PRO A 360 0.38 -10.18 -12.11
C PRO A 360 -0.91 -10.71 -12.75
N SER A 361 -2.06 -10.48 -12.11
CA SER A 361 -3.39 -10.90 -12.59
C SER A 361 -4.47 -9.91 -12.14
N VAL A 362 -5.72 -10.18 -12.53
CA VAL A 362 -6.91 -9.42 -12.06
C VAL A 362 -7.18 -9.60 -10.57
N GLU A 363 -6.68 -10.68 -9.96
CA GLU A 363 -6.76 -10.92 -8.52
C GLU A 363 -5.77 -10.05 -7.72
N GLY A 364 -4.88 -9.31 -8.40
CA GLY A 364 -3.87 -8.48 -7.76
C GLY A 364 -2.67 -9.28 -7.29
N TRP A 365 -2.15 -8.94 -6.10
CA TRP A 365 -1.06 -9.67 -5.46
C TRP A 365 -1.58 -10.51 -4.31
N HIS A 366 -0.98 -11.68 -4.11
CA HIS A 366 -1.19 -12.43 -2.89
C HIS A 366 -0.40 -11.77 -1.74
N GLU A 367 -1.02 -11.75 -0.56
CA GLU A 367 -0.47 -11.11 0.64
C GLU A 367 0.20 -12.12 1.60
N GLY A 368 0.71 -11.61 2.72
CA GLY A 368 1.21 -12.43 3.82
C GLY A 368 2.48 -13.23 3.50
N THR A 369 2.48 -14.52 3.85
CA THR A 369 3.70 -15.34 3.77
C THR A 369 4.20 -15.58 2.35
N GLU A 370 3.36 -15.38 1.33
CA GLU A 370 3.77 -15.51 -0.07
C GLU A 370 4.80 -14.45 -0.51
N TRP A 371 4.89 -13.33 0.24
CA TRP A 371 5.97 -12.34 0.07
C TRP A 371 7.35 -12.86 0.45
N ILE A 372 7.43 -14.00 1.16
CA ILE A 372 8.68 -14.57 1.65
C ILE A 372 8.99 -15.85 0.90
N ASN A 373 9.90 -15.74 -0.05
CA ASN A 373 10.58 -16.88 -0.68
C ASN A 373 12.10 -16.69 -0.59
N SER A 374 12.86 -17.71 -0.97
CA SER A 374 14.33 -17.69 -0.86
C SER A 374 14.99 -16.55 -1.64
N GLY A 375 14.43 -16.13 -2.79
CA GLY A 375 14.93 -14.99 -3.55
C GLY A 375 14.57 -13.65 -2.91
N ALA A 376 13.29 -13.44 -2.63
CA ALA A 376 12.79 -12.21 -2.01
C ALA A 376 13.43 -11.94 -0.63
N LEU A 377 13.72 -12.99 0.15
CA LEU A 377 14.39 -12.85 1.44
C LEU A 377 15.82 -12.28 1.29
N VAL A 378 16.57 -12.74 0.29
CA VAL A 378 17.93 -12.23 0.03
C VAL A 378 17.88 -10.76 -0.37
N GLU A 379 16.95 -10.37 -1.25
CA GLU A 379 16.74 -8.98 -1.64
C GLU A 379 16.38 -8.10 -0.44
N ARG A 380 15.52 -8.58 0.47
CA ARG A 380 15.11 -7.84 1.67
C ARG A 380 16.29 -7.57 2.59
N VAL A 381 17.05 -8.61 2.90
CA VAL A 381 18.24 -8.52 3.77
C VAL A 381 19.28 -7.59 3.15
N ASN A 382 19.59 -7.75 1.87
CA ASN A 382 20.57 -6.91 1.18
C ASN A 382 20.16 -5.44 1.15
N PHE A 383 18.90 -5.16 0.83
CA PHE A 383 18.39 -3.79 0.78
C PHE A 383 18.44 -3.12 2.15
N ALA A 384 17.96 -3.79 3.19
CA ALA A 384 17.96 -3.22 4.53
C ALA A 384 19.37 -3.06 5.10
N ALA A 385 20.26 -4.04 4.88
CA ALA A 385 21.67 -3.91 5.25
C ALA A 385 22.35 -2.72 4.53
N LYS A 386 22.07 -2.49 3.24
CA LYS A 386 22.56 -1.30 2.50
C LYS A 386 22.12 0.00 3.17
N GLN A 387 20.89 0.08 3.69
CA GLN A 387 20.40 1.29 4.35
C GLN A 387 20.98 1.48 5.76
N PHE A 388 21.08 0.42 6.56
CA PHE A 388 21.44 0.54 7.99
C PHE A 388 22.94 0.41 8.29
N ASN A 389 23.74 -0.20 7.41
CA ASN A 389 25.19 -0.28 7.59
C ASN A 389 25.93 1.01 7.19
N ASP A 390 25.22 1.99 6.62
CA ASP A 390 25.79 3.29 6.26
C ASP A 390 25.66 4.27 7.42
N VAL A 391 26.77 4.47 8.15
CA VAL A 391 26.86 5.41 9.28
C VAL A 391 26.66 6.86 8.88
N GLU A 392 26.73 7.20 7.59
CA GLU A 392 26.50 8.56 7.12
C GLU A 392 25.02 8.91 6.98
N LYS A 393 24.15 7.89 6.94
CA LYS A 393 22.69 8.06 6.83
C LYS A 393 22.13 8.81 8.04
N PRO A 394 21.26 9.82 7.83
CA PRO A 394 20.70 10.61 8.92
C PRO A 394 19.97 9.77 9.97
N GLY A 395 19.21 8.75 9.57
CA GLY A 395 18.48 7.89 10.50
C GLY A 395 19.41 7.03 11.36
N VAL A 396 20.47 6.48 10.76
CA VAL A 396 21.49 5.70 11.49
C VAL A 396 22.23 6.59 12.49
N LYS A 397 22.65 7.79 12.08
CA LYS A 397 23.25 8.79 12.99
C LYS A 397 22.34 9.11 14.17
N GLN A 398 21.05 9.36 13.91
CA GLN A 398 20.09 9.65 14.96
C GLN A 398 19.91 8.50 15.96
N ILE A 399 19.89 7.25 15.49
CA ILE A 399 19.82 6.08 16.36
C ILE A 399 21.08 6.00 17.24
N ILE A 400 22.27 6.14 16.65
CA ILE A 400 23.54 6.10 17.40
C ILE A 400 23.62 7.24 18.43
N ASP A 401 23.21 8.45 18.04
CA ASP A 401 23.19 9.63 18.90
C ASP A 401 22.27 9.40 20.11
N ARG A 402 21.07 8.83 19.90
CA ARG A 402 20.12 8.51 20.97
C ARG A 402 20.67 7.45 21.93
N LEU A 403 21.18 6.34 21.41
CA LEU A 403 21.83 5.30 22.24
C LEU A 403 22.91 5.91 23.15
N THR A 404 23.76 6.75 22.58
CA THR A 404 24.88 7.38 23.31
C THR A 404 24.42 8.34 24.40
N ASN A 405 23.27 8.99 24.21
CA ASN A 405 22.73 9.94 25.18
C ASN A 405 21.98 9.25 26.33
N GLU A 406 21.36 8.09 26.08
CA GLU A 406 20.53 7.38 27.07
C GLU A 406 21.35 6.52 28.06
N ASN A 407 22.39 5.81 27.60
CA ASN A 407 23.09 4.80 28.44
C ASN A 407 24.53 5.18 28.83
N GLY A 408 24.96 6.43 28.62
CA GLY A 408 26.26 6.92 29.10
C GLY A 408 27.46 6.56 28.21
N SER A 409 28.57 6.09 28.81
CA SER A 409 29.88 5.96 28.13
C SER A 409 30.12 4.60 27.47
N SER A 410 29.45 3.54 27.93
CA SER A 410 29.66 2.15 27.50
C SER A 410 28.38 1.33 27.64
N PHE A 411 28.19 0.35 26.76
CA PHE A 411 27.05 -0.57 26.77
C PHE A 411 27.53 -2.01 26.94
N THR A 412 26.77 -2.79 27.70
CA THR A 412 26.84 -4.26 27.58
C THR A 412 26.26 -4.71 26.23
N PRO A 413 26.62 -5.90 25.73
CA PRO A 413 26.01 -6.46 24.52
C PRO A 413 24.48 -6.51 24.58
N GLU A 414 23.91 -6.85 25.74
CA GLU A 414 22.46 -6.89 25.97
C GLU A 414 21.81 -5.52 25.88
N GLU A 415 22.39 -4.51 26.57
CA GLU A 415 21.89 -3.13 26.54
C GLU A 415 21.92 -2.55 25.12
N LEU A 416 22.96 -2.86 24.36
CA LEU A 416 23.08 -2.40 22.99
C LEU A 416 22.01 -3.04 22.08
N VAL A 417 21.81 -4.36 22.20
CA VAL A 417 20.79 -5.08 21.42
C VAL A 417 19.39 -4.54 21.75
N ASP A 418 19.06 -4.42 23.03
CA ASP A 418 17.73 -3.97 23.45
C ASP A 418 17.48 -2.50 23.03
N GLY A 419 18.49 -1.63 23.13
CA GLY A 419 18.40 -0.25 22.66
C GLY A 419 18.20 -0.15 21.14
N CYS A 420 18.92 -0.94 20.35
CA CYS A 420 18.74 -0.97 18.89
C CYS A 420 17.35 -1.49 18.50
N LEU A 421 16.87 -2.57 19.13
CA LEU A 421 15.53 -3.12 18.89
C LEU A 421 14.42 -2.10 19.21
N ASP A 422 14.62 -1.27 20.23
CA ASP A 422 13.70 -0.21 20.62
C ASP A 422 13.72 0.98 19.64
N LEU A 423 14.89 1.39 19.18
CA LEU A 423 15.05 2.55 18.29
C LEU A 423 14.74 2.26 16.81
N MET A 424 14.71 0.98 16.39
CA MET A 424 14.33 0.57 15.03
C MET A 424 12.81 0.49 14.80
N GLY A 425 12.02 1.23 15.57
CA GLY A 425 10.56 1.14 15.57
C GLY A 425 10.10 -0.05 16.40
N PRO A 426 9.95 0.13 17.72
CA PRO A 426 10.04 -0.90 18.76
C PRO A 426 9.68 -2.31 18.31
N LEU A 427 10.69 -3.17 18.24
CA LEU A 427 10.56 -4.60 17.92
C LEU A 427 10.45 -5.39 19.22
N THR A 428 9.23 -5.50 19.76
CA THR A 428 9.05 -5.96 21.16
C THR A 428 8.66 -7.41 21.31
N LYS A 429 8.25 -8.06 20.21
CA LYS A 429 7.95 -9.50 20.12
C LYS A 429 9.08 -10.27 19.42
N VAL A 430 10.33 -9.98 19.77
CA VAL A 430 11.51 -10.69 19.25
C VAL A 430 11.66 -12.03 19.94
N GLU A 431 11.84 -13.11 19.17
CA GLU A 431 12.07 -14.42 19.75
C GLU A 431 13.36 -14.46 20.57
N GLU A 432 13.35 -15.23 21.66
CA GLU A 432 14.50 -15.36 22.54
C GLU A 432 15.72 -15.93 21.80
N SER A 433 15.51 -16.85 20.85
CA SER A 433 16.54 -17.38 19.96
C SER A 433 17.19 -16.29 19.10
N THR A 434 16.38 -15.43 18.45
CA THR A 434 16.83 -14.29 17.65
C THR A 434 17.62 -13.31 18.52
N ARG A 435 17.07 -12.92 19.67
CA ARG A 435 17.73 -12.01 20.62
C ARG A 435 19.07 -12.57 21.10
N ASN A 436 19.11 -13.84 21.51
CA ASN A 436 20.33 -14.49 21.97
C ASN A 436 21.40 -14.58 20.85
N ALA A 437 20.99 -14.78 19.60
CA ALA A 437 21.91 -14.77 18.47
C ALA A 437 22.53 -13.38 18.23
N LEU A 438 21.73 -12.30 18.34
CA LEU A 438 22.22 -10.91 18.23
C LEU A 438 23.20 -10.58 19.37
N VAL A 439 22.85 -10.90 20.62
CA VAL A 439 23.71 -10.69 21.79
C VAL A 439 25.01 -11.47 21.66
N SER A 440 24.94 -12.74 21.24
CA SER A 440 26.12 -13.58 20.99
C SER A 440 27.03 -12.99 19.91
N HIS A 441 26.46 -12.40 18.85
CA HIS A 441 27.23 -11.72 17.81
C HIS A 441 27.97 -10.50 18.35
N VAL A 442 27.26 -9.61 19.07
CA VAL A 442 27.85 -8.40 19.67
C VAL A 442 28.95 -8.75 20.68
N SER A 443 28.73 -9.79 21.49
CA SER A 443 29.66 -10.26 22.52
C SER A 443 31.02 -10.70 21.98
N LYS A 444 31.12 -11.13 20.72
CA LYS A 444 32.40 -11.52 20.08
C LYS A 444 33.42 -10.39 20.04
N LYS A 445 32.96 -9.14 20.00
CA LYS A 445 33.79 -7.93 19.97
C LYS A 445 33.84 -7.22 21.34
N GLY A 446 33.31 -7.83 22.40
CA GLY A 446 33.25 -7.28 23.77
C GLY A 446 32.29 -6.10 23.91
N ASP A 447 32.40 -5.36 25.02
CA ASP A 447 31.57 -4.17 25.27
C ASP A 447 31.81 -3.08 24.21
N VAL A 448 30.80 -2.23 23.98
CA VAL A 448 30.94 -1.06 23.10
C VAL A 448 31.13 0.17 23.97
N SER A 449 32.33 0.75 23.95
CA SER A 449 32.54 2.10 24.48
C SER A 449 32.27 3.12 23.39
N VAL A 450 31.39 4.08 23.67
CA VAL A 450 31.09 5.21 22.78
C VAL A 450 31.74 6.50 23.28
N ARG A 451 32.61 6.46 24.30
CA ARG A 451 33.36 7.65 24.74
C ARG A 451 34.86 7.39 24.90
N PRO A 452 35.74 8.27 24.36
CA PRO A 452 35.43 9.42 23.49
C PRO A 452 34.94 8.96 22.10
N ARG A 453 33.81 9.50 21.61
CA ARG A 453 33.25 9.13 20.29
C ARG A 453 34.01 9.82 19.18
N THR A 454 34.48 9.05 18.22
CA THR A 454 34.79 9.54 16.87
C THR A 454 33.58 9.22 16.00
N ALA A 455 32.90 10.25 15.47
CA ALA A 455 31.79 10.03 14.54
C ALA A 455 32.29 9.22 13.33
N GLY A 456 31.56 8.15 12.98
CA GLY A 456 32.00 7.19 11.96
C GLY A 456 33.15 6.28 12.39
N GLY A 457 33.47 6.24 13.68
CA GLY A 457 34.49 5.36 14.26
C GLY A 457 34.03 3.91 14.41
N GLU A 458 34.88 3.07 15.01
CA GLU A 458 34.63 1.64 15.18
C GLU A 458 33.31 1.33 15.93
N SER A 459 32.98 2.12 16.96
CA SER A 459 31.75 1.95 17.72
C SER A 459 30.50 2.23 16.88
N ASP A 460 30.50 3.30 16.07
CA ASP A 460 29.40 3.63 15.16
C ASP A 460 29.20 2.51 14.13
N SER A 461 30.29 1.98 13.57
CA SER A 461 30.24 0.85 12.64
C SER A 461 29.70 -0.43 13.27
N ARG A 462 29.99 -0.68 14.56
CA ARG A 462 29.43 -1.82 15.29
C ARG A 462 27.93 -1.69 15.52
N VAL A 463 27.44 -0.48 15.81
CA VAL A 463 26.01 -0.21 15.91
C VAL A 463 25.34 -0.41 14.55
N ALA A 464 25.89 0.18 13.49
CA ALA A 464 25.37 0.04 12.13
C ALA A 464 25.29 -1.42 11.67
N GLU A 465 26.34 -2.22 11.93
CA GLU A 465 26.35 -3.67 11.68
C GLU A 465 25.21 -4.39 12.42
N LEU A 466 24.97 -4.03 13.68
CA LEU A 466 23.87 -4.60 14.46
C LEU A 466 22.49 -4.19 13.92
N LEU A 467 22.31 -2.93 13.49
CA LEU A 467 21.08 -2.48 12.87
C LEU A 467 20.80 -3.25 11.57
N GLY A 468 21.84 -3.49 10.75
CA GLY A 468 21.73 -4.33 9.55
C GLY A 468 21.33 -5.77 9.86
N LEU A 469 21.86 -6.35 10.95
CA LEU A 469 21.48 -7.70 11.41
C LEU A 469 20.05 -7.75 11.94
N ILE A 470 19.63 -6.76 12.71
CA ILE A 470 18.23 -6.65 13.19
C ILE A 470 17.29 -6.53 11.99
N ALA A 471 17.64 -5.75 10.97
CA ALA A 471 16.82 -5.59 9.79
C ALA A 471 16.70 -6.87 8.95
N ALA A 472 17.62 -7.82 9.12
CA ALA A 472 17.56 -9.14 8.49
C ALA A 472 16.68 -10.15 9.25
N THR A 473 16.18 -9.80 10.43
CA THR A 473 15.34 -10.67 11.25
C THR A 473 13.92 -10.77 10.70
N LYS A 474 13.25 -11.88 10.99
CA LYS A 474 11.85 -12.08 10.61
C LYS A 474 10.92 -11.04 11.26
N GLU A 475 11.28 -10.56 12.45
CA GLU A 475 10.48 -9.61 13.21
C GLU A 475 10.48 -8.23 12.55
N PHE A 476 11.62 -7.80 12.00
CA PHE A 476 11.67 -6.56 11.21
C PHE A 476 10.84 -6.65 9.92
N HIS A 477 10.67 -7.86 9.36
CA HIS A 477 9.88 -8.08 8.15
C HIS A 477 8.36 -8.08 8.40
N ARG A 478 7.92 -7.99 9.66
CA ARG A 478 6.52 -7.98 10.10
C ARG A 478 6.09 -6.60 10.61
N ALA A 479 4.79 -6.30 10.57
CA ALA A 479 4.21 -5.00 10.92
C ALA A 479 3.15 -5.05 12.03
#